data_AF-A0A820NLZ6-F1
#
_entry.id   AF-A0A820NLZ6-F1
#
_cell.length_a   1.000
_cell.length_b   1.000
_cell.length_c   1.000
_cell.angle_alpha   90.00
_cell.angle_beta   90.00
_cell.angle_gamma   90.00
#
_symmetry.space_group_name_H-M   'P 1'
#
loop_
_entity.id
_entity.type
_entity.pdbx_description
1 polymer ?
#
loop_
_entity_poly.entity_id
_entity_poly.type
_entity_poly.pdbx_seq_one_letter_code
_entity_poly.pdbx_strand_id
1 'polypeptide(L)'
;MERIDCYPERESPFSNFSKEACLTRNCLFDDNALQNDIQCYLRSNYGYILESDVQETDNGIRLQLRRNQAVASMFPTPIDNVMLDVQYYTNDILRFKLYDADNRRYE
;
A
#
# COMPACT_ATOMS: atom_id res chain seq x y z
N MET A 1 -6.50 16.58 4.54
CA MET A 1 -5.98 15.29 4.07
C MET A 1 -4.88 14.88 5.01
N GLU A 2 -4.97 13.69 5.59
CA GLU A 2 -3.96 13.15 6.49
C GLU A 2 -2.83 12.52 5.67
N ARG A 3 -1.58 12.79 6.02
CA ARG A 3 -0.40 12.23 5.33
C ARG A 3 -0.10 10.85 5.91
N ILE A 4 0.35 9.94 5.05
CA ILE A 4 0.87 8.63 5.46
C ILE A 4 2.39 8.66 5.28
N ASP A 5 3.11 8.26 6.32
CA ASP A 5 4.57 8.26 6.33
C ASP A 5 5.14 7.27 5.31
N CYS A 6 6.03 7.75 4.44
CA CYS A 6 6.75 6.95 3.46
C CYS A 6 8.19 6.60 3.93
N TYR A 7 8.60 7.14 5.08
CA TYR A 7 9.90 6.88 5.69
C TYR A 7 9.73 6.50 7.17
N PRO A 8 8.96 5.44 7.49
CA PRO A 8 8.63 5.08 8.87
C PRO A 8 9.85 4.73 9.73
N GLU A 9 10.97 4.34 9.12
CA GLU A 9 12.23 4.05 9.81
C GLU A 9 13.07 5.30 10.09
N ARG A 10 12.57 6.51 9.84
CA ARG A 10 13.34 7.77 9.96
C ARG A 10 13.98 7.95 11.34
N GLU A 11 13.33 7.44 12.39
CA GLU A 11 13.77 7.54 13.78
C GLU A 11 14.86 6.50 14.13
N SER A 12 15.19 5.59 13.22
CA SER A 12 16.26 4.61 13.41
C SER A 12 17.62 5.32 13.51
N PRO A 13 18.53 4.92 14.41
CA PRO A 13 19.88 5.47 14.48
C PRO A 13 20.71 5.18 13.21
N PHE A 14 20.26 4.26 12.35
CA PHE A 14 20.87 3.94 11.07
C PHE A 14 20.19 4.65 9.88
N SER A 15 19.21 5.51 10.15
CA SER A 15 18.49 6.27 9.14
C SER A 15 19.38 7.34 8.51
N ASN A 16 19.40 7.39 7.17
CA ASN A 16 19.96 8.47 6.38
C ASN A 16 18.84 9.39 5.83
N PHE A 17 17.81 9.65 6.63
CA PHE A 17 16.67 10.47 6.23
C PHE A 17 17.10 11.82 5.64
N SER A 18 16.71 12.05 4.39
CA SER A 18 16.93 13.30 3.66
C SER A 18 15.83 13.48 2.61
N LYS A 19 15.74 14.68 2.03
CA LYS A 19 14.84 14.95 0.89
C LYS A 19 15.14 14.01 -0.28
N GLU A 20 16.42 13.81 -0.59
CA GLU A 20 16.88 12.94 -1.68
C GLU A 20 16.53 11.47 -1.40
N ALA A 21 16.70 11.02 -0.16
CA ALA A 21 16.33 9.66 0.25
C ALA A 21 14.81 9.43 0.12
N CYS A 22 13.99 10.42 0.48
CA CYS A 22 12.54 10.39 0.29
C CYS A 22 12.13 10.31 -1.19
N LEU A 23 12.71 11.18 -2.02
CA LEU A 23 12.40 11.23 -3.46
C LEU A 23 12.84 9.95 -4.18
N THR A 24 13.95 9.34 -3.76
CA THR A 24 14.43 8.06 -4.29
C THR A 24 13.45 6.91 -4.03
N ARG A 25 12.64 7.01 -2.96
CA ARG A 25 11.52 6.07 -2.70
C ARG A 25 10.28 6.36 -3.54
N ASN A 26 10.32 7.31 -4.47
CA ASN A 26 9.19 7.75 -5.29
C ASN A 26 8.07 8.46 -4.50
N CYS A 27 8.38 8.95 -3.30
CA CYS A 27 7.45 9.68 -2.45
C CYS A 27 7.50 11.19 -2.65
N LEU A 28 6.67 11.91 -1.90
CA LEU A 28 6.62 13.36 -1.87
C LEU A 28 7.30 13.88 -0.61
N PHE A 29 7.96 15.03 -0.74
CA PHE A 29 8.62 15.71 0.37
C PHE A 29 7.99 17.10 0.57
N ASP A 30 7.70 17.48 1.81
CA ASP A 30 7.25 18.82 2.17
C ASP A 30 8.35 19.59 2.90
N ASP A 31 8.91 20.59 2.20
CA ASP A 31 9.97 21.46 2.73
C ASP A 31 9.49 22.35 3.89
N ASN A 32 8.18 22.53 4.06
CA ASN A 32 7.61 23.43 5.09
C ASN A 32 7.04 22.67 6.30
N ALA A 33 7.05 21.34 6.27
CA ALA A 33 6.57 20.54 7.38
C ALA A 33 7.49 20.70 8.60
N LEU A 34 6.88 20.82 9.79
CA LEU A 34 7.63 20.89 11.04
C LEU A 34 8.38 19.59 11.28
N GLN A 35 9.45 19.65 12.07
CA GLN A 35 10.35 18.50 12.28
C GLN A 35 9.65 17.24 12.81
N ASN A 36 8.55 17.40 13.55
CA ASN A 36 7.76 16.29 14.08
C ASN A 36 6.66 15.81 13.14
N ASP A 37 6.35 16.57 12.08
CA ASP A 37 5.34 16.20 11.10
C ASP A 37 5.88 15.17 10.10
N ILE A 38 4.99 14.55 9.34
CA ILE A 38 5.36 13.68 8.23
C ILE A 38 5.86 14.56 7.07
N GLN A 39 7.18 14.69 6.99
CA GLN A 39 7.87 15.43 5.92
C GLN A 39 7.95 14.60 4.62
N CYS A 40 8.17 13.30 4.72
CA CYS A 40 8.18 12.37 3.57
C CYS A 40 6.91 11.51 3.57
N TYR A 41 6.07 11.63 2.54
CA TYR A 41 4.75 11.03 2.55
C TYR A 41 4.37 10.36 1.23
N LEU A 42 3.44 9.40 1.32
CA LEU A 42 2.90 8.68 0.17
C LEU A 42 2.12 9.61 -0.77
N ARG A 43 2.22 9.35 -2.07
CA ARG A 43 1.31 9.92 -3.05
C ARG A 43 -0.10 9.38 -2.80
N SER A 44 -1.12 10.23 -2.95
CA SER A 44 -2.52 9.86 -2.68
C SER A 44 -3.05 8.72 -3.55
N ASN A 45 -2.47 8.52 -4.73
CA ASN A 45 -2.81 7.45 -5.66
C ASN A 45 -1.82 6.26 -5.62
N TYR A 46 -0.90 6.21 -4.65
CA TYR A 46 -0.05 5.04 -4.45
C TYR A 46 -0.88 3.88 -3.90
N GLY A 47 -0.69 2.69 -4.46
CA GLY A 47 -1.41 1.48 -4.05
C GLY A 47 -1.94 0.70 -5.24
N TYR A 48 -3.14 0.12 -5.07
CA TYR A 48 -3.79 -0.73 -6.05
C TYR A 48 -5.11 -0.11 -6.50
N ILE A 49 -5.47 -0.39 -7.74
CA ILE A 49 -6.74 -0.04 -8.35
C ILE A 49 -7.52 -1.32 -8.63
N LEU A 50 -8.85 -1.20 -8.65
CA LEU A 50 -9.73 -2.29 -9.04
C LEU A 50 -9.53 -2.57 -10.55
N GLU A 51 -9.22 -3.83 -10.89
CA GLU A 51 -8.97 -4.24 -12.28
C GLU A 51 -10.23 -4.82 -12.95
N SER A 52 -11.11 -5.46 -12.17
CA SER A 52 -12.34 -6.09 -12.66
C SER A 52 -13.53 -5.79 -11.76
N ASP A 53 -14.72 -6.13 -12.23
CA ASP A 53 -15.93 -6.14 -11.40
C ASP A 53 -15.77 -7.07 -10.19
N VAL A 54 -16.54 -6.76 -9.15
CA VAL A 54 -16.61 -7.55 -7.91
C VAL A 54 -17.27 -8.90 -8.22
N GLN A 55 -16.63 -9.99 -7.78
CA GLN A 55 -17.17 -11.34 -7.91
C GLN A 55 -17.81 -11.76 -6.60
N GLU A 56 -19.11 -12.07 -6.63
CA GLU A 56 -19.80 -12.69 -5.50
C GLU A 56 -19.30 -14.13 -5.30
N THR A 57 -19.19 -14.53 -4.04
CA THR A 57 -18.86 -15.90 -3.62
C THR A 57 -19.92 -16.39 -2.63
N ASP A 58 -19.94 -17.68 -2.32
CA ASP A 58 -20.97 -18.27 -1.44
C ASP A 58 -21.07 -17.59 -0.06
N ASN A 59 -19.98 -16.99 0.43
CA ASN A 59 -19.92 -16.35 1.74
C ASN A 59 -19.19 -15.00 1.75
N GLY A 60 -19.21 -14.26 0.64
CA GLY A 60 -18.41 -13.04 0.56
C GLY A 60 -18.20 -12.53 -0.85
N ILE A 61 -17.16 -11.72 -1.03
CA ILE A 61 -16.80 -11.16 -2.33
C ILE A 61 -15.30 -11.33 -2.61
N ARG A 62 -14.98 -11.37 -3.90
CA ARG A 62 -13.63 -11.46 -4.42
C ARG A 62 -13.39 -10.34 -5.41
N LEU A 63 -12.25 -9.66 -5.26
CA LEU A 63 -11.85 -8.54 -6.12
C LEU A 63 -10.45 -8.78 -6.66
N GLN A 64 -10.26 -8.49 -7.95
CA GLN A 64 -8.94 -8.44 -8.56
C GLN A 64 -8.42 -7.01 -8.53
N LEU A 65 -7.25 -6.84 -7.91
CA LEU A 65 -6.58 -5.56 -7.74
C LEU A 65 -5.28 -5.56 -8.54
N ARG A 66 -5.06 -4.51 -9.31
CA ARG A 66 -3.80 -4.29 -10.04
C ARG A 66 -3.06 -3.12 -9.42
N ARG A 67 -1.75 -3.27 -9.21
CA ARG A 67 -0.90 -2.18 -8.73
C ARG A 67 -1.02 -0.99 -9.68
N ASN A 68 -1.25 0.21 -9.14
CA ASN A 68 -1.36 1.41 -9.94
C ASN A 68 -0.01 1.74 -10.62
N GLN A 69 0.10 1.44 -11.91
CA GLN A 69 1.32 1.67 -12.70
C GLN A 69 1.59 3.16 -12.98
N ALA A 70 0.62 4.06 -12.75
CA ALA A 70 0.82 5.50 -12.89
C ALA A 70 1.78 6.08 -11.83
N VAL A 71 2.07 5.30 -10.77
CA VAL A 71 3.05 5.66 -9.74
C VAL A 71 4.12 4.59 -9.69
N ALA A 72 5.39 5.02 -9.64
CA ALA A 72 6.51 4.11 -9.47
C ALA A 72 6.44 3.40 -8.10
N SER A 73 6.89 2.14 -8.05
CA SER A 73 6.92 1.36 -6.82
C SER A 73 7.93 1.94 -5.83
N MET A 74 7.62 1.89 -4.53
CA MET A 74 8.60 2.16 -3.47
C MET A 74 9.52 0.96 -3.23
N PHE A 75 9.12 -0.23 -3.67
CA PHE A 75 9.81 -1.49 -3.42
C PHE A 75 10.39 -2.07 -4.72
N PRO A 76 11.57 -2.72 -4.66
CA PRO A 76 12.23 -3.27 -5.85
C PRO A 76 11.41 -4.35 -6.57
N THR A 77 10.69 -5.17 -5.82
CA THR A 77 9.92 -6.31 -6.34
C THR A 77 8.45 -6.18 -5.90
N PRO A 78 7.67 -5.29 -6.52
CA PRO A 78 6.25 -5.18 -6.23
C PRO A 78 5.50 -6.42 -6.72
N ILE A 79 4.40 -6.76 -6.04
CA ILE A 79 3.41 -7.69 -6.56
C ILE A 79 2.42 -6.86 -7.36
N ASP A 80 2.25 -7.15 -8.65
CA ASP A 80 1.35 -6.34 -9.48
C ASP A 80 -0.10 -6.83 -9.42
N ASN A 81 -0.31 -8.15 -9.35
CA ASN A 81 -1.63 -8.77 -9.27
C ASN A 81 -1.93 -9.23 -7.84
N VAL A 82 -2.93 -8.61 -7.22
CA VAL A 82 -3.38 -8.98 -5.88
C VAL A 82 -4.84 -9.36 -5.93
N MET A 83 -5.18 -10.45 -5.26
CA MET A 83 -6.57 -10.79 -4.98
C MET A 83 -6.94 -10.34 -3.58
N LEU A 84 -8.10 -9.72 -3.47
CA LEU A 84 -8.77 -9.44 -2.20
C LEU A 84 -9.96 -10.38 -2.05
N ASP A 85 -9.86 -11.30 -1.11
CA ASP A 85 -11.01 -12.11 -0.67
C ASP A 85 -11.56 -11.54 0.62
N VAL A 86 -12.85 -11.23 0.61
CA VAL A 86 -13.61 -10.80 1.78
C VAL A 86 -14.63 -11.90 2.10
N GLN A 87 -14.67 -12.33 3.35
CA GLN A 87 -15.54 -13.38 3.86
C GLN A 87 -16.41 -12.81 4.99
N TYR A 88 -17.71 -12.98 4.85
CA TYR A 88 -18.70 -12.71 5.89
C TYR A 88 -18.74 -13.91 6.83
N TYR A 89 -17.79 -13.94 7.78
CA TYR A 89 -17.55 -15.12 8.62
C TYR A 89 -18.68 -15.35 9.63
N THR A 90 -19.15 -14.28 10.27
CA THR A 90 -20.38 -14.24 11.07
C THR A 90 -21.07 -12.89 10.87
N ASN A 91 -22.21 -12.67 11.53
CA ASN A 91 -22.89 -11.36 11.51
C ASN A 91 -22.02 -10.22 12.07
N ASP A 92 -21.03 -10.53 12.90
CA ASP A 92 -20.18 -9.56 13.59
C ASP A 92 -18.71 -9.64 13.16
N ILE A 93 -18.34 -10.62 12.32
CA ILE A 93 -16.96 -10.87 11.92
C ILE A 93 -16.85 -10.86 10.40
N LEU A 94 -16.08 -9.90 9.89
CA LEU A 94 -15.60 -9.87 8.52
C LEU A 94 -14.13 -10.25 8.51
N ARG A 95 -13.78 -11.26 7.72
CA ARG A 95 -12.39 -11.64 7.46
C ARG A 95 -12.05 -11.17 6.05
N PHE A 96 -10.87 -10.61 5.86
CA PHE A 96 -10.35 -10.39 4.52
C PHE A 96 -8.91 -10.85 4.42
N LYS A 97 -8.50 -11.21 3.22
CA LYS A 97 -7.09 -11.47 2.90
C LYS A 97 -6.73 -10.82 1.57
N LEU A 98 -5.55 -10.22 1.54
CA LEU A 98 -4.87 -9.81 0.33
C LEU A 98 -3.78 -10.84 0.04
N TYR A 99 -3.79 -11.41 -1.15
CA TYR A 99 -2.80 -12.41 -1.53
C TYR A 99 -2.32 -12.19 -2.97
N ASP A 100 -1.12 -12.65 -3.24
CA ASP A 100 -0.53 -12.64 -4.58
C ASP A 100 -1.33 -13.60 -5.47
N ALA A 101 -1.86 -13.07 -6.57
CA ALA A 101 -2.72 -13.83 -7.49
C ALA A 101 -1.93 -14.89 -8.26
N ASP A 102 -0.64 -14.63 -8.49
CA ASP A 102 0.21 -15.40 -9.39
C ASP A 102 1.10 -16.40 -8.64
N ASN A 103 1.39 -16.14 -7.35
CA ASN A 103 2.31 -16.95 -6.56
C ASN A 103 1.79 -17.22 -5.14
N ARG A 104 1.88 -18.48 -4.69
CA ARG A 104 1.56 -18.83 -3.31
C ARG A 104 2.61 -18.24 -2.35
N ARG A 105 2.14 -17.56 -1.30
CA ARG A 105 2.98 -17.01 -0.23
C ARG A 105 2.80 -17.80 1.06
N TYR A 106 3.67 -17.53 2.04
CA TYR A 106 3.52 -18.05 3.38
C TYR A 106 2.22 -17.50 4.01
N GLU A 107 1.41 -18.39 4.57
CA GLU A 107 0.17 -18.10 5.31
C GLU A 107 0.28 -18.60 6.75
#